data_AF-A0AAE8MEF7-F1
#
_entry.id   AF-A0AAE8MEF7-F1
#
_cell.length_a   1.000
_cell.length_b   1.000
_cell.length_c   1.000
_cell.angle_alpha   90.00
_cell.angle_beta   90.00
_cell.angle_gamma   90.00
#
_symmetry.space_group_name_H-M   'P 1'
#
loop_
_entity.id
_entity.type
_entity.pdbx_description
1 polymer ?
#
loop_
_entity_poly.entity_id
_entity_poly.type
_entity_poly.pdbx_seq_one_letter_code
_entity_poly.pdbx_strand_id
1 'polypeptide(L)'
;MADSDENDRQRPRTDRNGHRNNKRRNIIAALRSSRNRKTTSATRTAVGQAPDADQVPQLRDDPVRCDNCLSTTHYLDRCLKTTRGMISGCPLCKVAGHLLEDCEKFPLANTDPSTIVRLVVWDRGNMPAWETKVPWFKYLYFYMGTFDFFLQDRTFVQSAPLPWTETYAREVAASACSAQNNDDSGSTLSDPQTANLAAAWKTFANPHEYVWPFGPSTDPFRQAEA
;
A
#
# COMPACT_ATOMS: atom_id res chain seq x y z
N MET A 1 -29.03 -51.21 -38.75
CA MET A 1 -28.82 -52.22 -37.70
C MET A 1 -27.40 -51.98 -37.21
N ALA A 2 -27.22 -51.30 -36.09
CA ALA A 2 -27.14 -51.94 -34.75
C ALA A 2 -25.98 -52.96 -34.78
N ASP A 3 -24.92 -52.88 -34.00
CA ASP A 3 -24.65 -52.27 -32.70
C ASP A 3 -23.12 -52.42 -32.48
N SER A 4 -22.55 -51.56 -31.63
CA SER A 4 -21.44 -51.86 -30.67
C SER A 4 -20.10 -52.42 -31.21
N ASP A 5 -18.91 -52.01 -30.77
CA ASP A 5 -18.49 -51.64 -29.43
C ASP A 5 -17.30 -50.67 -29.46
N GLU A 6 -17.41 -49.75 -28.52
CA GLU A 6 -16.55 -48.65 -28.18
C GLU A 6 -15.41 -49.16 -27.27
N ASN A 7 -14.16 -48.96 -27.67
CA ASN A 7 -13.02 -49.14 -26.75
C ASN A 7 -12.13 -47.91 -26.81
N ASP A 8 -12.69 -46.80 -26.34
CA ASP A 8 -12.02 -45.52 -26.23
C ASP A 8 -11.11 -45.52 -24.99
N ARG A 9 -9.83 -45.29 -25.25
CA ARG A 9 -8.75 -45.31 -24.27
C ARG A 9 -8.84 -44.05 -23.42
N GLN A 10 -9.49 -44.16 -22.26
CA GLN A 10 -9.49 -43.14 -21.23
C GLN A 10 -8.05 -42.86 -20.75
N ARG A 11 -7.46 -41.76 -21.23
CA ARG A 11 -6.27 -41.16 -20.63
C ARG A 11 -6.71 -40.29 -19.43
N PRO A 12 -6.12 -40.47 -18.24
CA PRO A 12 -6.46 -39.63 -17.10
C PRO A 12 -5.98 -38.19 -17.32
N ARG A 13 -6.91 -37.24 -17.24
CA ARG A 13 -6.63 -35.80 -17.10
C ARG A 13 -5.96 -35.57 -15.75
N THR A 14 -4.66 -35.30 -15.74
CA THR A 14 -3.96 -34.88 -14.53
C THR A 14 -4.23 -33.40 -14.27
N ASP A 15 -4.95 -33.14 -13.18
CA ASP A 15 -5.23 -31.81 -12.64
C ASP A 15 -3.96 -31.03 -12.31
N ARG A 16 -3.63 -30.01 -13.12
CA ARG A 16 -2.60 -29.00 -12.80
C ARG A 16 -3.03 -27.99 -11.72
N ASN A 17 -4.28 -28.04 -11.26
CA ASN A 17 -4.82 -27.11 -10.25
C ASN A 17 -4.58 -27.53 -8.79
N GLY A 18 -4.12 -28.78 -8.54
CA GLY A 18 -3.86 -29.25 -7.17
C GLY A 18 -2.56 -28.72 -6.53
N HIS A 19 -1.60 -28.24 -7.34
CA HIS A 19 -0.25 -27.94 -6.83
C HIS A 19 -0.05 -26.52 -6.28
N ARG A 20 -0.87 -25.55 -6.70
CA ARG A 20 -0.78 -24.16 -6.18
C ARG A 20 -1.52 -23.95 -4.86
N ASN A 21 -2.57 -24.73 -4.59
CA ASN A 21 -3.33 -24.63 -3.33
C ASN A 21 -2.66 -25.32 -2.14
N ASN A 22 -1.70 -26.24 -2.38
CA ASN A 22 -0.95 -26.89 -1.30
C ASN A 22 0.21 -26.04 -0.75
N LYS A 23 0.73 -25.07 -1.52
CA LYS A 23 1.82 -24.20 -1.05
C LYS A 23 1.34 -23.12 -0.06
N ARG A 24 0.07 -22.71 -0.15
CA ARG A 24 -0.55 -21.73 0.78
C ARG A 24 -1.03 -22.35 2.10
N ARG A 25 -1.33 -23.65 2.14
CA ARG A 25 -1.71 -24.34 3.39
C ARG A 25 -0.52 -24.70 4.29
N ASN A 26 0.67 -24.85 3.73
CA ASN A 26 1.87 -25.24 4.51
C ASN A 26 2.55 -24.10 5.28
N ILE A 27 2.17 -22.83 5.06
CA ILE A 27 2.77 -21.69 5.79
C ILE A 27 2.02 -21.41 7.11
N ILE A 28 0.70 -21.68 7.18
CA ILE A 28 -0.11 -21.41 8.39
C ILE A 28 0.07 -22.51 9.46
N ALA A 29 0.46 -23.74 9.08
CA ALA A 29 0.75 -24.81 10.04
C ALA A 29 2.16 -24.71 10.69
N ALA A 30 3.11 -24.01 10.04
CA ALA A 30 4.46 -23.81 10.58
C ALA A 30 4.53 -22.71 11.66
N LEU A 31 3.56 -21.79 11.71
CA LEU A 31 3.49 -20.75 12.76
C LEU A 31 2.74 -21.20 14.02
N ARG A 32 2.01 -22.32 13.98
CA ARG A 32 1.33 -22.89 15.16
C ARG A 32 2.10 -24.03 15.85
N SER A 33 3.13 -24.59 15.22
CA SER A 33 4.00 -25.60 15.85
C SER A 33 5.25 -25.01 16.54
N SER A 34 5.52 -23.71 16.40
CA SER A 34 6.60 -23.01 17.13
C SER A 34 6.18 -22.48 18.51
N ARG A 35 4.93 -22.71 18.93
CA ARG A 35 4.41 -22.29 20.24
C ARG A 35 4.49 -23.35 21.34
N ASN A 36 5.05 -24.53 21.07
CA ASN A 36 5.31 -25.52 22.11
C ASN A 36 6.41 -26.50 21.67
N ARG A 37 7.67 -26.12 21.86
CA ARG A 37 8.75 -27.10 22.04
C ARG A 37 9.90 -26.49 22.82
N LYS A 38 9.80 -26.61 24.14
CA LYS A 38 10.96 -26.57 25.03
C LYS A 38 11.86 -27.76 24.71
N THR A 39 13.06 -27.44 24.23
CA THR A 39 14.36 -27.96 24.68
C THR A 39 14.59 -29.47 24.80
N THR A 40 15.52 -29.98 23.99
CA THR A 40 16.60 -30.87 24.45
C THR A 40 17.86 -30.59 23.63
N SER A 41 18.76 -29.77 24.16
CA SER A 41 20.16 -29.72 23.70
C SER A 41 21.03 -30.41 24.72
N ALA A 42 22.00 -31.14 24.21
CA ALA A 42 22.78 -32.17 24.86
C ALA A 42 23.75 -31.68 25.96
N THR A 43 24.16 -32.65 26.78
CA THR A 43 25.49 -32.79 27.41
C THR A 43 25.73 -32.11 28.77
N ARG A 44 25.86 -33.00 29.77
CA ARG A 44 26.58 -32.95 31.05
C ARG A 44 27.67 -31.84 31.18
N THR A 45 27.67 -31.06 32.27
CA THR A 45 28.50 -31.25 33.51
C THR A 45 28.63 -29.95 34.34
N ALA A 46 28.30 -30.06 35.64
CA ALA A 46 28.83 -29.37 36.84
C ALA A 46 28.64 -27.84 37.13
N VAL A 47 27.94 -27.63 38.26
CA VAL A 47 28.29 -26.82 39.45
C VAL A 47 28.46 -25.30 39.34
N GLY A 48 27.54 -24.59 40.03
CA GLY A 48 27.91 -23.50 40.95
C GLY A 48 27.55 -22.07 40.51
N GLN A 49 26.75 -21.41 41.36
CA GLN A 49 26.49 -19.97 41.46
C GLN A 49 25.48 -19.36 40.46
N ALA A 50 24.35 -18.94 41.02
CA ALA A 50 23.26 -18.25 40.34
C ALA A 50 23.60 -16.77 40.15
N PRO A 51 23.62 -16.24 38.91
CA PRO A 51 23.51 -14.82 38.67
C PRO A 51 22.04 -14.42 38.53
N ASP A 52 21.72 -13.32 39.19
CA ASP A 52 20.53 -12.49 39.05
C ASP A 52 20.17 -12.32 37.56
N ALA A 53 19.07 -12.94 37.13
CA ALA A 53 18.64 -12.95 35.74
C ALA A 53 17.25 -12.34 35.62
N ASP A 54 17.15 -11.07 36.00
CA ASP A 54 15.99 -10.22 35.73
C ASP A 54 16.36 -9.13 34.73
N GLN A 55 16.77 -9.52 33.52
CA GLN A 55 16.80 -8.64 32.35
C GLN A 55 16.45 -9.43 31.09
N VAL A 56 15.14 -9.67 30.90
CA VAL A 56 14.60 -9.86 29.55
C VAL A 56 14.90 -8.57 28.77
N PRO A 57 15.52 -8.61 27.58
CA PRO A 57 15.60 -7.45 26.71
C PRO A 57 14.16 -7.04 26.38
N GLN A 58 13.68 -6.01 27.07
CA GLN A 58 12.47 -5.31 26.70
C GLN A 58 12.69 -4.91 25.23
N LEU A 59 11.96 -5.53 24.29
CA LEU A 59 11.69 -4.86 23.02
C LEU A 59 11.04 -3.56 23.44
N ARG A 60 11.83 -2.48 23.47
CA ARG A 60 11.28 -1.15 23.62
C ARG A 60 10.46 -0.98 22.35
N ASP A 61 9.14 -1.09 22.47
CA ASP A 61 8.25 -0.47 21.51
C ASP A 61 8.63 1.01 21.56
N ASP A 62 9.52 1.41 20.65
CA ASP A 62 9.95 2.80 20.57
C ASP A 62 8.66 3.62 20.47
N PRO A 63 8.48 4.64 21.33
CA PRO A 63 7.26 5.38 21.37
C PRO A 63 7.00 5.94 19.97
N VAL A 64 5.78 5.72 19.46
CA VAL A 64 5.32 6.28 18.19
C VAL A 64 5.70 7.76 18.20
N ARG A 65 6.50 8.20 17.23
CA ARG A 65 6.88 9.61 17.10
C ARG A 65 6.90 10.00 15.63
N CYS A 66 6.18 11.05 15.30
CA CYS A 66 6.17 11.62 13.97
C CYS A 66 7.39 12.52 13.79
N ASP A 67 8.29 12.17 12.87
CA ASP A 67 9.49 12.97 12.59
C ASP A 67 9.20 14.37 12.02
N ASN A 68 8.01 14.60 11.47
CA ASN A 68 7.64 15.88 10.87
C ASN A 68 6.98 16.84 11.86
N CYS A 69 6.01 16.39 12.66
CA CYS A 69 5.30 17.26 13.61
C CYS A 69 5.73 17.06 15.07
N LEU A 70 6.59 16.07 15.34
CA LEU A 70 7.09 15.68 16.66
C LEU A 70 6.02 15.15 17.63
N SER A 71 4.79 14.95 17.17
CA SER A 71 3.73 14.31 17.95
C SER A 71 4.10 12.86 18.28
N THR A 72 3.66 12.40 19.44
CA THR A 72 3.78 11.01 19.86
C THR A 72 2.52 10.18 19.62
N THR A 73 1.52 10.73 18.94
CA THR A 73 0.23 10.05 18.70
C THR A 73 0.19 9.26 17.39
N HIS A 74 1.03 9.62 16.43
CA HIS A 74 1.02 9.04 15.09
C HIS A 74 2.42 8.96 14.48
N TYR A 75 2.57 8.09 13.47
CA TYR A 75 3.76 8.00 12.64
C TYR A 75 3.69 8.99 11.47
N LEU A 76 4.82 9.21 10.80
CA LEU A 76 4.93 10.15 9.68
C LEU A 76 3.90 9.91 8.56
N ASP A 77 3.55 8.65 8.30
CA ASP A 77 2.58 8.24 7.27
C ASP A 77 1.13 8.69 7.55
N ARG A 78 0.83 9.09 8.79
CA ARG A 78 -0.46 9.65 9.21
C ARG A 78 -0.41 11.16 9.51
N CYS A 79 0.72 11.80 9.25
CA CYS A 79 0.87 13.23 9.51
C CYS A 79 0.02 14.07 8.54
N LEU A 80 -0.68 15.08 9.05
CA LEU A 80 -1.45 16.07 8.27
C LEU A 80 -0.77 17.44 8.27
N LYS A 81 0.13 17.69 9.22
CA LYS A 81 0.88 18.95 9.32
C LYS A 81 1.84 19.08 8.15
N THR A 82 1.67 20.14 7.38
CA THR A 82 2.58 20.48 6.27
C THR A 82 2.78 21.98 6.17
N THR A 83 3.97 22.41 5.75
CA THR A 83 4.27 23.82 5.44
C THR A 83 4.13 24.13 3.96
N ARG A 84 4.39 23.15 3.10
CA ARG A 84 4.39 23.27 1.63
C ARG A 84 3.26 22.48 0.97
N GLY A 85 2.27 22.02 1.72
CA GLY A 85 1.18 21.19 1.18
C GLY A 85 1.55 19.72 0.91
N MET A 86 2.78 19.32 1.20
CA MET A 86 3.28 17.95 1.09
C MET A 86 4.03 17.51 2.37
N ILE A 87 4.08 16.20 2.61
CA ILE A 87 4.87 15.62 3.70
C ILE A 87 6.25 15.25 3.16
N SER A 88 7.31 15.88 3.69
CA SER A 88 8.69 15.50 3.40
C SER A 88 9.06 14.24 4.19
N GLY A 89 9.56 13.23 3.50
CA GLY A 89 10.10 12.02 4.11
C GLY A 89 9.89 10.77 3.27
N CYS A 90 10.20 9.63 3.87
CA CYS A 90 10.15 8.34 3.20
C CYS A 90 8.93 7.53 3.68
N PRO A 91 7.99 7.18 2.78
CA PRO A 91 6.86 6.30 3.10
C PRO A 91 7.28 4.89 3.57
N LEU A 92 8.43 4.38 3.11
CA LEU A 92 8.92 3.03 3.45
C LEU A 92 9.52 2.97 4.85
N CYS A 93 10.28 4.00 5.23
CA CYS A 93 10.97 4.05 6.51
C CYS A 93 10.19 4.84 7.57
N LYS A 94 9.22 5.65 7.15
CA LYS A 94 8.42 6.56 7.98
C LYS A 94 9.25 7.61 8.73
N VAL A 95 10.33 8.09 8.09
CA VAL A 95 11.26 9.09 8.62
C VAL A 95 11.42 10.27 7.66
N ALA A 96 11.72 11.46 8.19
CA ALA A 96 11.81 12.69 7.39
C ALA A 96 13.16 12.89 6.65
N GLY A 97 14.15 12.02 6.90
CA GLY A 97 15.55 12.24 6.48
C GLY A 97 15.87 12.04 4.99
N HIS A 98 15.01 11.37 4.22
CA HIS A 98 15.20 11.15 2.79
C HIS A 98 13.84 10.99 2.09
N LEU A 99 13.80 11.23 0.77
CA LEU A 99 12.61 10.99 -0.05
C LEU A 99 12.47 9.50 -0.40
N LEU A 100 11.30 9.11 -0.89
CA LEU A 100 11.02 7.73 -1.31
C LEU A 100 12.10 7.19 -2.26
N GLU A 101 12.44 7.94 -3.31
CA GLU A 101 13.35 7.50 -4.37
C GLU A 101 14.83 7.43 -3.93
N ASP A 102 15.18 8.07 -2.81
CA ASP A 102 16.51 8.02 -2.21
C ASP A 102 16.64 6.91 -1.15
N CYS A 103 15.56 6.15 -0.90
CA CYS A 103 15.56 5.08 0.07
C CYS A 103 16.30 3.84 -0.44
N GLU A 104 17.19 3.26 0.37
CA GLU A 104 17.88 2.00 0.03
C GLU A 104 16.91 0.83 -0.23
N LYS A 105 15.72 0.86 0.37
CA LYS A 105 14.67 -0.15 0.17
C LYS A 105 13.83 0.10 -1.09
N PHE A 106 13.94 1.27 -1.71
CA PHE A 106 13.12 1.66 -2.86
C PHE A 106 13.28 0.74 -4.06
N PRO A 107 14.49 0.33 -4.51
CA PRO A 107 14.63 -0.56 -5.66
C PRO A 107 13.88 -1.87 -5.49
N LEU A 108 13.88 -2.43 -4.27
CA LEU A 108 13.15 -3.66 -3.95
C LEU A 108 11.63 -3.41 -3.92
N ALA A 109 11.18 -2.34 -3.27
CA ALA A 109 9.76 -1.98 -3.20
C ALA A 109 9.17 -1.65 -4.58
N ASN A 110 9.94 -1.01 -5.46
CA ASN A 110 9.53 -0.59 -6.79
C ASN A 110 9.41 -1.77 -7.78
N THR A 111 9.82 -2.98 -7.40
CA THR A 111 9.54 -4.18 -8.21
C THR A 111 8.07 -4.55 -8.26
N ASP A 112 7.27 -4.06 -7.31
CA ASP A 112 5.83 -4.21 -7.25
C ASP A 112 5.16 -2.81 -7.28
N PRO A 113 4.66 -2.37 -8.45
CA PRO A 113 3.99 -1.08 -8.59
C PRO A 113 2.80 -0.89 -7.63
N SER A 114 2.11 -1.97 -7.24
CA SER A 114 0.98 -1.90 -6.32
C SER A 114 1.42 -1.49 -4.91
N THR A 115 2.62 -1.90 -4.49
CA THR A 115 3.21 -1.50 -3.21
C THR A 115 3.49 0.00 -3.18
N ILE A 116 4.06 0.55 -4.26
CA ILE A 116 4.36 1.99 -4.34
C ILE A 116 3.08 2.83 -4.36
N VAL A 117 2.09 2.46 -5.18
CA VAL A 117 0.82 3.19 -5.22
C VAL A 117 0.08 3.08 -3.89
N ARG A 118 0.16 1.96 -3.18
CA ARG A 118 -0.40 1.87 -1.82
C ARG A 118 0.21 2.91 -0.90
N LEU A 119 1.52 2.98 -0.83
CA LEU A 119 2.21 3.87 0.10
C LEU A 119 2.02 5.36 -0.24
N VAL A 120 2.04 5.69 -1.53
CA VAL A 120 2.07 7.08 -1.99
C VAL A 120 0.66 7.64 -2.24
N VAL A 121 -0.31 6.78 -2.56
CA VAL A 121 -1.68 7.17 -2.93
C VAL A 121 -2.69 6.69 -1.89
N TRP A 122 -2.90 5.37 -1.78
CA TRP A 122 -4.03 4.85 -1.01
C TRP A 122 -3.88 5.04 0.50
N ASP A 123 -2.68 4.82 1.04
CA ASP A 123 -2.39 5.06 2.46
C ASP A 123 -2.44 6.55 2.81
N ARG A 124 -2.45 7.44 1.81
CA ARG A 124 -2.54 8.91 1.92
C ARG A 124 -3.87 9.49 1.42
N GLY A 125 -4.90 8.67 1.23
CA GLY A 125 -6.22 9.15 0.86
C GLY A 125 -6.76 10.16 1.87
N ASN A 126 -7.31 11.28 1.39
CA ASN A 126 -7.79 12.40 2.20
C ASN A 126 -6.72 12.96 3.16
N MET A 127 -5.46 13.01 2.72
CA MET A 127 -4.35 13.59 3.47
C MET A 127 -3.38 14.29 2.52
N PRO A 128 -2.45 15.13 3.03
CA PRO A 128 -1.42 15.74 2.19
C PRO A 128 -0.59 14.69 1.43
N ALA A 129 -0.23 14.94 0.18
CA ALA A 129 0.62 14.01 -0.57
C ALA A 129 2.04 13.91 0.03
N TRP A 130 2.76 12.84 -0.28
CA TRP A 130 4.20 12.76 -0.02
C TRP A 130 4.99 13.63 -1.00
N GLU A 131 5.99 14.34 -0.50
CA GLU A 131 7.04 14.92 -1.32
C GLU A 131 7.88 13.78 -1.89
N THR A 132 7.90 13.68 -3.21
CA THR A 132 8.53 12.60 -3.98
C THR A 132 9.13 13.21 -5.24
N LYS A 133 10.18 12.60 -5.80
CA LYS A 133 10.75 13.06 -7.07
C LYS A 133 9.78 12.87 -8.23
N VAL A 134 8.92 11.85 -8.14
CA VAL A 134 7.83 11.61 -9.08
C VAL A 134 6.50 11.88 -8.37
N PRO A 135 5.65 12.79 -8.86
CA PRO A 135 4.40 13.11 -8.16
C PRO A 135 3.44 11.91 -8.12
N TRP A 136 2.66 11.81 -7.05
CA TRP A 136 1.79 10.66 -6.74
C TRP A 136 0.87 10.25 -7.91
N PHE A 137 0.34 11.22 -8.65
CA PHE A 137 -0.59 10.95 -9.76
C PHE A 137 0.10 10.20 -10.92
N LYS A 138 1.42 10.39 -11.11
CA LYS A 138 2.18 9.62 -12.11
C LYS A 138 2.35 8.17 -11.67
N TYR A 139 2.61 7.91 -10.38
CA TYR A 139 2.63 6.54 -9.85
C TYR A 139 1.28 5.84 -10.07
N LEU A 140 0.17 6.53 -9.78
CA LEU A 140 -1.18 6.00 -10.03
C LEU A 140 -1.41 5.72 -11.52
N TYR A 141 -1.05 6.66 -12.40
CA TYR A 141 -1.16 6.50 -13.85
C TYR A 141 -0.41 5.27 -14.36
N PHE A 142 0.87 5.13 -13.99
CA PHE A 142 1.67 3.99 -14.42
C PHE A 142 1.09 2.66 -13.92
N TYR A 143 0.64 2.63 -12.66
CA TYR A 143 -0.01 1.46 -12.10
C TYR A 143 -1.28 1.06 -12.85
N MET A 144 -2.11 2.03 -13.24
CA MET A 144 -3.33 1.76 -14.03
C MET A 144 -3.05 1.19 -15.42
N GLY A 145 -1.84 1.34 -15.94
CA GLY A 145 -1.38 0.71 -17.18
C GLY A 145 -0.86 -0.73 -16.99
N THR A 146 -0.73 -1.22 -15.77
CA THR A 146 -0.17 -2.57 -15.48
C THR A 146 -1.21 -3.68 -15.59
N PHE A 147 -0.76 -4.91 -15.82
CA PHE A 147 -1.63 -6.09 -15.79
C PHE A 147 -2.28 -6.30 -14.40
N ASP A 148 -1.57 -6.00 -13.32
CA ASP A 148 -2.06 -6.15 -11.96
C ASP A 148 -3.29 -5.29 -11.69
N PHE A 149 -3.33 -4.09 -12.25
CA PHE A 149 -4.52 -3.24 -12.20
C PHE A 149 -5.73 -3.88 -12.88
N PHE A 150 -5.55 -4.55 -14.02
CA PHE A 150 -6.63 -5.22 -14.73
C PHE A 150 -7.19 -6.44 -13.99
N LEU A 151 -6.39 -7.04 -13.11
CA LEU A 151 -6.80 -8.18 -12.26
C LEU A 151 -7.48 -7.75 -10.96
N GLN A 152 -7.34 -6.50 -10.55
CA GLN A 152 -7.96 -5.98 -9.34
C GLN A 152 -9.42 -5.58 -9.55
N ASP A 153 -10.15 -5.48 -8.44
CA ASP A 153 -11.47 -4.89 -8.41
C ASP A 153 -11.39 -3.41 -8.79
N ARG A 154 -11.82 -3.10 -10.03
CA ARG A 154 -11.79 -1.74 -10.57
C ARG A 154 -12.62 -0.76 -9.75
N THR A 155 -13.63 -1.25 -9.02
CA THR A 155 -14.49 -0.41 -8.19
C THR A 155 -13.72 0.18 -7.01
N PHE A 156 -12.75 -0.56 -6.46
CA PHE A 156 -11.88 -0.06 -5.40
C PHE A 156 -11.05 1.14 -5.87
N VAL A 157 -10.38 1.03 -7.01
CA VAL A 157 -9.50 2.12 -7.49
C VAL A 157 -10.29 3.37 -7.88
N GLN A 158 -11.52 3.21 -8.39
CA GLN A 158 -12.38 4.34 -8.75
C GLN A 158 -12.94 5.07 -7.52
N SER A 159 -13.12 4.38 -6.40
CA SER A 159 -13.71 4.92 -5.16
C SER A 159 -12.69 5.22 -4.07
N ALA A 160 -11.44 4.79 -4.23
CA ALA A 160 -10.39 5.01 -3.24
C ALA A 160 -10.14 6.51 -3.04
N PRO A 161 -10.06 6.99 -1.79
CA PRO A 161 -9.72 8.37 -1.51
C PRO A 161 -8.31 8.67 -2.01
N LEU A 162 -8.12 9.86 -2.57
CA LEU A 162 -6.86 10.31 -3.14
C LEU A 162 -6.18 11.32 -2.22
N PRO A 163 -4.85 11.50 -2.33
CA PRO A 163 -4.16 12.57 -1.64
C PRO A 163 -4.72 13.95 -2.04
N TRP A 164 -4.69 14.89 -1.11
CA TRP A 164 -5.04 16.28 -1.38
C TRP A 164 -4.06 16.93 -2.34
N THR A 165 -4.53 17.97 -3.03
CA THR A 165 -3.69 18.95 -3.71
C THR A 165 -2.83 19.71 -2.71
N GLU A 166 -1.71 20.24 -3.21
CA GLU A 166 -0.79 21.06 -2.40
C GLU A 166 -1.48 22.32 -1.85
N THR A 167 -2.34 22.95 -2.65
CA THR A 167 -3.14 24.12 -2.27
C THR A 167 -4.08 23.79 -1.12
N TYR A 168 -4.90 22.75 -1.27
CA TYR A 168 -5.85 22.35 -0.25
C TYR A 168 -5.15 21.93 1.05
N ALA A 169 -4.07 21.16 0.95
CA ALA A 169 -3.29 20.74 2.11
C ALA A 169 -2.71 21.93 2.90
N ARG A 170 -2.28 23.01 2.21
CA ARG A 170 -1.83 24.25 2.88
C ARG A 170 -2.97 24.99 3.55
N GLU A 171 -4.12 25.08 2.90
CA GLU A 171 -5.32 25.72 3.46
C GLU A 171 -5.80 24.98 4.72
N VAL A 172 -5.85 23.65 4.67
CA VAL A 172 -6.18 22.82 5.83
C VAL A 172 -5.13 23.01 6.92
N ALA A 173 -3.82 22.96 6.60
CA ALA A 173 -2.78 23.16 7.61
C ALA A 173 -2.80 24.56 8.25
N ALA A 174 -3.18 25.59 7.50
CA ALA A 174 -3.29 26.97 7.99
C ALA A 174 -4.55 27.20 8.84
N SER A 175 -5.68 26.57 8.46
CA SER A 175 -6.96 26.68 9.17
C SER A 175 -7.07 25.74 10.37
N ALA A 176 -6.36 24.61 10.33
CA ALA A 176 -6.48 23.54 11.29
C ALA A 176 -5.28 23.49 12.26
N CYS A 177 -5.12 24.54 13.06
CA CYS A 177 -4.20 24.54 14.21
C CYS A 177 -4.52 23.42 15.24
N SER A 178 -5.64 22.69 15.08
CA SER A 178 -6.15 21.65 15.99
C SER A 178 -6.55 20.30 15.36
N ALA A 179 -6.60 20.13 14.02
CA ALA A 179 -7.14 18.88 13.42
C ALA A 179 -6.29 17.63 13.67
N GLN A 180 -4.98 17.78 13.90
CA GLN A 180 -4.10 16.64 14.15
C GLN A 180 -4.40 15.93 15.48
N ASN A 181 -5.09 16.59 16.44
CA ASN A 181 -5.31 16.04 17.78
C ASN A 181 -6.56 15.16 17.91
N ASN A 182 -7.47 15.17 16.92
CA ASN A 182 -8.74 14.43 16.99
C ASN A 182 -8.88 13.33 15.93
N ASP A 183 -8.11 13.38 14.84
CA ASP A 183 -8.31 12.51 13.67
C ASP A 183 -7.15 11.51 13.46
N ASP A 184 -6.88 10.66 14.46
CA ASP A 184 -6.04 9.46 14.24
C ASP A 184 -6.77 8.40 13.36
N SER A 185 -8.04 8.65 13.01
CA SER A 185 -8.91 7.74 12.23
C SER A 185 -9.06 8.14 10.74
N GLY A 186 -8.36 9.18 10.28
CA GLY A 186 -8.48 9.71 8.92
C GLY A 186 -9.36 10.95 8.86
N SER A 187 -8.95 11.94 8.07
CA SER A 187 -9.66 13.20 7.97
C SER A 187 -10.98 13.04 7.22
N THR A 188 -12.05 13.65 7.73
CA THR A 188 -13.32 13.80 6.99
C THR A 188 -13.26 14.87 5.90
N LEU A 189 -12.15 15.62 5.85
CA LEU A 189 -11.92 16.66 4.86
C LEU A 189 -11.61 16.03 3.49
N SER A 190 -12.39 16.44 2.50
CA SER A 190 -12.27 15.98 1.12
C SER A 190 -11.90 17.16 0.23
N ASP A 191 -10.80 17.02 -0.50
CA ASP A 191 -10.36 18.00 -1.49
C ASP A 191 -11.22 17.85 -2.75
N PRO A 192 -12.00 18.87 -3.17
CA PRO A 192 -12.82 18.79 -4.38
C PRO A 192 -12.04 18.45 -5.65
N GLN A 193 -10.77 18.85 -5.74
CA GLN A 193 -9.91 18.63 -6.90
C GLN A 193 -9.38 17.21 -6.99
N THR A 194 -9.44 16.44 -5.90
CA THR A 194 -9.05 15.03 -5.83
C THR A 194 -10.11 14.13 -5.20
N ALA A 195 -11.36 14.60 -5.10
CA ALA A 195 -12.47 13.87 -4.49
C ALA A 195 -12.77 12.52 -5.14
N ASN A 196 -12.36 12.35 -6.40
CA ASN A 196 -12.40 11.08 -7.13
C ASN A 196 -11.39 11.12 -8.29
N LEU A 197 -11.22 9.98 -8.95
CA LEU A 197 -10.28 9.81 -10.06
C LEU A 197 -10.56 10.77 -11.24
N ALA A 198 -11.83 11.07 -11.53
CA ALA A 198 -12.19 11.99 -12.61
C ALA A 198 -11.84 13.45 -12.28
N ALA A 199 -12.03 13.87 -11.03
CA ALA A 199 -11.59 15.18 -10.54
C ALA A 199 -10.06 15.29 -10.57
N ALA A 200 -9.35 14.29 -10.04
CA ALA A 200 -7.89 14.24 -10.06
C ALA A 200 -7.35 14.26 -11.50
N TRP A 201 -8.01 13.56 -12.43
CA TRP A 201 -7.65 13.61 -13.84
C TRP A 201 -7.79 15.01 -14.42
N LYS A 202 -8.91 15.71 -14.18
CA LYS A 202 -9.07 17.11 -14.64
C LYS A 202 -8.01 18.05 -14.04
N THR A 203 -7.59 17.78 -12.81
CA THR A 203 -6.60 18.59 -12.09
C THR A 203 -5.17 18.36 -12.58
N PHE A 204 -4.78 17.11 -12.84
CA PHE A 204 -3.37 16.74 -13.10
C PHE A 204 -3.09 16.23 -14.50
N ALA A 205 -4.10 15.89 -15.30
CA ALA A 205 -3.88 15.45 -16.66
C ALA A 205 -3.38 16.63 -17.50
N ASN A 206 -2.13 16.53 -17.92
CA ASN A 206 -1.66 17.27 -19.08
C ASN A 206 -2.15 16.52 -20.34
N PRO A 207 -3.06 17.11 -21.15
CA PRO A 207 -3.63 16.45 -22.32
C PRO A 207 -2.57 15.97 -23.33
N HIS A 208 -1.38 16.56 -23.29
CA HIS A 208 -0.29 16.28 -24.21
C HIS A 208 0.70 15.22 -23.71
N GLU A 209 0.58 14.77 -22.46
CA GLU A 209 1.62 13.95 -21.81
C GLU A 209 1.07 12.62 -21.25
N TYR A 210 -0.22 12.54 -20.90
CA TYR A 210 -0.82 11.34 -20.29
C TYR A 210 -2.26 11.07 -20.76
N VAL A 211 -2.51 9.90 -21.35
CA VAL A 211 -3.87 9.42 -21.69
C VAL A 211 -4.31 8.42 -20.63
N TRP A 212 -5.04 8.88 -19.62
CA TRP A 212 -5.51 8.00 -18.55
C TRP A 212 -6.65 7.10 -19.05
N PRO A 213 -6.68 5.82 -18.65
CA PRO A 213 -7.64 4.85 -19.19
C PRO A 213 -9.11 5.12 -18.79
N PHE A 214 -9.37 6.09 -17.91
CA PHE A 214 -10.71 6.52 -17.51
C PHE A 214 -10.94 8.02 -17.67
N GLY A 215 -10.34 8.64 -18.70
CA GLY A 215 -10.74 9.98 -19.10
C GLY A 215 -12.28 10.09 -19.20
N PRO A 216 -12.86 11.28 -18.95
CA PRO A 216 -14.27 11.53 -19.11
C PRO A 216 -14.60 11.10 -20.52
N SER A 217 -15.42 10.05 -20.58
CA SER A 217 -16.11 9.57 -21.75
C SER A 217 -16.41 10.74 -22.70
N THR A 218 -15.58 10.94 -23.70
CA THR A 218 -16.06 11.45 -24.97
C THR A 218 -16.74 10.26 -25.61
N ASP A 219 -18.04 10.16 -25.29
CA ASP A 219 -19.05 9.25 -25.77
C ASP A 219 -18.68 8.49 -27.07
N PRO A 220 -18.46 7.17 -27.03
CA PRO A 220 -18.19 6.37 -28.23
C PRO A 220 -19.44 6.11 -29.10
N PHE A 221 -20.64 6.60 -28.75
CA PHE A 221 -21.88 6.35 -29.48
C PHE A 221 -22.35 7.47 -30.42
N ARG A 222 -21.51 8.47 -30.73
CA ARG A 222 -21.89 9.57 -31.65
C ARG A 222 -21.13 9.61 -32.98
N GLN A 223 -20.91 8.46 -33.60
CA GLN A 223 -20.49 8.36 -35.02
C GLN A 223 -21.19 7.20 -35.74
N ALA A 224 -22.53 7.23 -35.75
CA ALA A 224 -23.32 6.40 -36.64
C ALA A 224 -24.56 7.15 -37.14
N GLU A 225 -24.38 8.38 -37.63
CA GLU A 225 -25.36 9.07 -38.49
C GLU A 225 -24.60 9.94 -39.51
N ALA A 226 -24.20 9.31 -40.62
CA ALA A 226 -24.03 9.89 -41.96
C ALA A 226 -23.76 8.77 -42.96
#